data_AF-A0A561PZ03-F1
#
_entry.id   AF-A0A561PZ03-F1
#
_cell.length_a   1.000
_cell.length_b   1.000
_cell.length_c   1.000
_cell.angle_alpha   90.00
_cell.angle_beta   90.00
_cell.angle_gamma   90.00
#
_symmetry.space_group_name_H-M   'P 1'
#
loop_
_entity.id
_entity.type
_entity.pdbx_description
1 polymer ?
#
loop_
_entity_poly.entity_id
_entity_poly.type
_entity_poly.pdbx_seq_one_letter_code
_entity_poly.pdbx_strand_id
1 'polypeptide(L)'
;MLDEPTNHLDLPTIEWLEDELRRTKSALVIISHDRRFLEKVSNATVWLDRGTSRRLDRGFGSFEAWRDEVLEAEEIEQHKLGKAIEREEHWMRYGVTARRKRNMRRVGERSARRNRS
;
A
#
# COMPACT_ATOMS: atom_id res chain seq x y z
N MET A 1 -10.65 -16.88 20.29
CA MET A 1 -10.13 -15.51 20.18
C MET A 1 -9.82 -15.05 21.58
N LEU A 2 -8.57 -14.71 21.86
CA LEU A 2 -8.16 -14.08 23.11
C LEU A 2 -7.96 -12.60 22.78
N ASP A 3 -8.70 -11.74 23.45
CA ASP A 3 -8.57 -10.30 23.36
C ASP A 3 -7.97 -9.81 24.68
N GLU A 4 -6.81 -9.16 24.62
CA GLU A 4 -6.08 -8.63 25.78
C GLU A 4 -5.68 -9.65 26.88
N PRO A 5 -5.01 -10.78 26.57
CA PRO A 5 -4.57 -11.74 27.60
C PRO A 5 -3.49 -11.19 28.54
N THR A 6 -2.81 -10.08 28.18
CA THR A 6 -1.73 -9.47 28.97
C THR A 6 -2.22 -8.48 30.04
N ASN A 7 -3.47 -8.02 29.96
CA ASN A 7 -4.01 -7.09 30.93
C ASN A 7 -4.32 -7.86 32.22
N HIS A 8 -3.49 -7.68 33.26
CA HIS A 8 -3.54 -8.36 34.58
C HIS A 8 -2.72 -9.65 34.76
N LEU A 9 -1.77 -9.97 33.85
CA LEU A 9 -0.85 -11.09 34.08
C LEU A 9 0.53 -10.61 34.57
N ASP A 10 1.01 -11.21 35.66
CA ASP A 10 2.39 -11.06 36.12
C ASP A 10 3.37 -11.64 35.09
N LEU A 11 4.57 -11.03 34.95
CA LEU A 11 5.62 -11.42 34.01
C LEU A 11 5.88 -12.94 33.90
N PRO A 12 6.02 -13.72 35.01
CA PRO A 12 6.20 -15.17 34.92
C PRO A 12 5.00 -15.92 34.32
N THR A 13 3.78 -15.40 34.45
CA THR A 13 2.59 -16.01 33.85
C THR A 13 2.56 -15.79 32.33
N ILE A 14 3.07 -14.65 31.87
CA ILE A 14 3.26 -14.37 30.44
C ILE A 14 4.29 -15.34 29.85
N GLU A 15 5.42 -15.55 30.51
CA GLU A 15 6.45 -16.49 30.05
C GLU A 15 5.92 -17.93 29.96
N TRP A 16 5.15 -18.38 30.97
CA TRP A 16 4.51 -19.69 30.91
C TRP A 16 3.52 -19.80 29.73
N LEU A 17 2.71 -18.76 29.51
CA LEU A 17 1.74 -18.71 28.42
C LEU A 17 2.43 -18.72 27.04
N GLU A 18 3.53 -17.98 26.88
CA GLU A 18 4.35 -17.98 25.67
C GLU A 18 4.84 -19.39 25.34
N ASP A 19 5.32 -20.12 26.34
CA ASP A 19 5.85 -21.46 26.21
C ASP A 19 4.76 -22.51 25.89
N GLU A 20 3.59 -22.37 26.49
CA GLU A 20 2.43 -23.24 26.22
C GLU A 20 1.87 -23.01 24.80
N LEU A 21 1.76 -21.74 24.38
CA LEU A 21 1.30 -21.39 23.04
C LEU A 21 2.29 -21.88 21.97
N ARG A 22 3.60 -21.83 22.24
CA ARG A 22 4.64 -22.40 21.36
C ARG A 22 4.58 -23.91 21.25
N ARG A 23 4.18 -24.61 22.31
CA ARG A 23 4.03 -26.08 22.31
C ARG A 23 2.74 -26.55 21.66
N THR A 24 1.74 -25.67 21.59
CA THR A 24 0.43 -26.00 21.03
C THR A 24 0.51 -26.19 19.51
N LYS A 25 0.11 -27.37 19.00
CA LYS A 25 0.09 -27.68 17.55
C LYS A 25 -1.15 -27.17 16.81
N SER A 26 -1.97 -26.35 17.47
CA SER A 26 -3.22 -25.83 16.92
C SER A 26 -3.02 -24.45 16.29
N ALA A 27 -3.84 -24.11 15.30
CA ALA A 27 -3.88 -22.76 14.76
C ALA A 27 -4.54 -21.82 15.77
N LEU A 28 -3.79 -20.85 16.27
CA LEU A 28 -4.25 -19.83 17.21
C LEU A 28 -4.21 -18.46 16.52
N VAL A 29 -5.28 -17.67 16.71
CA VAL A 29 -5.32 -16.26 16.32
C VAL A 29 -5.30 -15.43 17.60
N ILE A 30 -4.27 -14.61 17.73
CA ILE A 30 -3.99 -13.80 18.92
C ILE A 30 -4.05 -12.34 18.50
N ILE A 31 -4.78 -11.53 19.27
CA ILE A 31 -4.85 -10.08 19.11
C ILE A 31 -4.30 -9.48 20.41
N SER A 32 -3.26 -8.65 20.29
CA SER A 32 -2.64 -7.99 21.44
C SER A 32 -1.95 -6.70 20.96
N HIS A 33 -1.85 -5.73 21.87
CA HIS A 33 -1.03 -4.54 21.67
C HIS A 33 0.40 -4.68 22.20
N ASP A 34 0.73 -5.78 22.91
CA ASP A 34 2.08 -6.04 23.40
C ASP A 34 2.96 -6.63 22.30
N ARG A 35 3.89 -5.80 21.82
CA ARG A 35 4.85 -6.15 20.78
C ARG A 35 5.77 -7.30 21.19
N ARG A 36 6.26 -7.32 22.43
CA ARG A 36 7.22 -8.34 22.88
C ARG A 36 6.58 -9.71 22.95
N PHE A 37 5.34 -9.76 23.41
CA PHE A 37 4.53 -10.98 23.42
C PHE A 37 4.27 -11.49 22.01
N LEU A 38 3.82 -10.61 21.10
CA LEU A 38 3.57 -10.98 19.70
C LEU A 38 4.85 -11.45 19.00
N GLU A 39 6.00 -10.79 19.22
CA GLU A 39 7.29 -11.19 18.64
C GLU A 39 7.69 -12.61 19.04
N LYS A 40 7.41 -13.00 20.28
CA LYS A 40 7.77 -14.32 20.80
C LYS A 40 6.78 -15.40 20.39
N VAL A 41 5.49 -15.12 20.28
CA VAL A 41 4.48 -16.17 20.04
C VAL A 41 4.10 -16.30 18.56
N SER A 42 4.14 -15.21 17.79
CA SER A 42 3.68 -15.22 16.40
C SER A 42 4.67 -15.88 15.44
N ASN A 43 4.15 -16.70 14.54
CA ASN A 43 4.86 -17.27 13.40
C ASN A 43 4.49 -16.59 12.08
N ALA A 44 3.29 -16.00 12.01
CA ALA A 44 2.78 -15.21 10.91
C ALA A 44 2.04 -14.00 11.48
N THR A 45 2.10 -12.90 10.76
CA THR A 45 1.47 -11.63 11.13
C THR A 45 0.48 -11.24 10.05
N VAL A 46 -0.75 -10.91 10.45
CA VAL A 46 -1.76 -10.34 9.55
C VAL A 46 -1.93 -8.87 9.92
N TRP A 47 -1.73 -7.99 8.96
CA TRP A 47 -1.90 -6.57 9.10
C TRP A 47 -3.18 -6.11 8.40
N LEU A 48 -4.03 -5.43 9.14
CA LEU A 48 -5.23 -4.81 8.62
C LEU A 48 -4.98 -3.30 8.53
N ASP A 49 -4.92 -2.77 7.32
CA ASP A 49 -4.77 -1.33 7.06
C ASP A 49 -5.77 -0.86 6.02
N ARG A 50 -6.48 0.24 6.32
CA ARG A 50 -7.43 0.90 5.40
C ARG A 50 -8.43 -0.06 4.73
N GLY A 51 -8.89 -1.08 5.46
CA GLY A 51 -9.83 -2.09 4.96
C GLY A 51 -9.20 -3.17 4.07
N THR A 52 -7.87 -3.15 3.89
CA THR A 52 -7.11 -4.19 3.20
C THR A 52 -6.38 -5.04 4.22
N SER A 53 -6.47 -6.37 4.07
CA SER A 53 -5.69 -7.32 4.85
C SER A 53 -4.44 -7.73 4.08
N ARG A 54 -3.28 -7.64 4.73
CA ARG A 54 -2.00 -8.11 4.21
C ARG A 54 -1.44 -9.14 5.16
N ARG A 55 -0.83 -10.19 4.62
CA ARG A 55 -0.28 -11.28 5.41
C ARG A 55 1.23 -11.33 5.22
N LEU A 56 1.93 -11.44 6.34
CA LEU A 56 3.36 -11.68 6.43
C LEU A 56 3.56 -13.06 7.06
N ASP A 57 4.11 -14.02 6.33
CA ASP A 57 4.42 -15.37 6.84
C ASP A 57 5.70 -15.39 7.70
N ARG A 58 5.90 -14.35 8.49
CA ARG A 58 6.97 -14.20 9.47
C ARG A 58 6.38 -13.69 10.78
N GLY A 59 7.08 -13.95 11.88
CA GLY A 59 6.72 -13.42 13.18
C GLY A 59 6.74 -11.90 13.21
N PHE A 60 6.09 -11.33 14.23
CA PHE A 60 5.88 -9.88 14.38
C PHE A 60 7.19 -9.08 14.43
N GLY A 61 8.33 -9.70 14.76
CA GLY A 61 9.62 -9.00 14.75
C GLY A 61 10.05 -8.52 13.36
N SER A 62 9.54 -9.15 12.29
CA SER A 62 9.75 -8.68 10.91
C SER A 62 8.67 -7.70 10.42
N PHE A 63 7.63 -7.45 11.24
CA PHE A 63 6.48 -6.66 10.84
C PHE A 63 6.83 -5.20 10.57
N GLU A 64 7.65 -4.56 11.40
CA GLU A 64 7.98 -3.14 11.22
C GLU A 64 8.75 -2.88 9.94
N ALA A 65 9.83 -3.63 9.71
CA ALA A 65 10.61 -3.51 8.49
C ALA A 65 9.74 -3.74 7.25
N TRP A 66 8.90 -4.78 7.29
CA TRP A 66 7.98 -5.08 6.19
C TRP A 66 6.91 -4.00 6.00
N ARG A 67 6.35 -3.44 7.08
CA ARG A 67 5.39 -2.34 7.03
C ARG A 67 6.03 -1.13 6.34
N ASP A 68 7.24 -0.79 6.73
CA ASP A 68 7.95 0.38 6.19
C ASP A 68 8.24 0.17 4.68
N GLU A 69 8.69 -1.02 4.27
CA GLU A 69 8.84 -1.38 2.85
C GLU A 69 7.52 -1.24 2.07
N VAL A 70 6.41 -1.69 2.65
CA VAL A 70 5.09 -1.62 2.01
C VAL A 70 4.62 -0.17 1.86
N LEU A 71 4.81 0.67 2.89
CA LEU A 71 4.44 2.08 2.85
C LEU A 71 5.29 2.87 1.85
N GLU A 72 6.59 2.60 1.80
CA GLU A 72 7.49 3.21 0.81
C GLU A 72 7.09 2.82 -0.63
N ALA A 73 6.79 1.54 -0.85
CA ALA A 73 6.34 1.06 -2.15
C ALA A 73 5.02 1.74 -2.59
N GLU A 74 4.06 1.89 -1.66
CA GLU A 74 2.82 2.64 -1.91
C GLU A 74 3.10 4.10 -2.26
N GLU A 75 3.96 4.78 -1.52
CA GLU A 75 4.26 6.18 -1.75
C GLU A 75 4.89 6.42 -3.13
N ILE A 76 5.82 5.53 -3.54
CA ILE A 76 6.41 5.55 -4.88
C ILE A 76 5.35 5.34 -5.97
N GLU A 77 4.43 4.40 -5.76
CA GLU A 77 3.36 4.11 -6.71
C GLU A 77 2.39 5.29 -6.83
N GLN A 78 1.97 5.87 -5.71
CA GLN A 78 1.13 7.07 -5.67
C GLN A 78 1.80 8.25 -6.37
N HIS A 79 3.11 8.43 -6.16
CA HIS A 79 3.86 9.50 -6.82
C HIS A 79 3.92 9.31 -8.35
N LYS A 80 4.11 8.07 -8.83
CA LYS A 80 4.09 7.75 -10.26
C LYS A 80 2.71 7.98 -10.88
N LEU A 81 1.65 7.56 -10.19
CA LEU A 81 0.26 7.79 -10.59
C LEU A 81 -0.03 9.29 -10.71
N GLY A 82 0.32 10.10 -9.70
CA GLY A 82 0.14 11.55 -9.74
C GLY A 82 0.83 12.20 -10.94
N LYS A 83 2.08 11.82 -11.24
CA LYS A 83 2.82 12.29 -12.42
C LYS A 83 2.23 11.83 -13.75
N ALA A 84 1.53 10.68 -13.79
CA ALA A 84 0.85 10.23 -14.99
C ALA A 84 -0.41 11.08 -15.23
N ILE A 85 -1.21 11.30 -14.19
CA ILE A 85 -2.42 12.13 -14.23
C ILE A 85 -2.06 13.55 -14.68
N GLU A 86 -1.05 14.18 -14.08
CA GLU A 86 -0.62 15.53 -14.43
C GLU A 86 -0.21 15.64 -15.92
N ARG A 87 0.51 14.63 -16.43
CA ARG A 87 0.90 14.57 -17.85
C ARG A 87 -0.31 14.43 -18.76
N GLU A 88 -1.28 13.59 -18.40
CA GLU A 88 -2.53 13.43 -19.15
C GLU A 88 -3.37 14.71 -19.14
N GLU A 89 -3.53 15.35 -17.98
CA GLU A 89 -4.24 16.63 -17.87
C GLU A 89 -3.59 17.72 -18.71
N HIS A 90 -2.26 17.83 -18.65
CA HIS A 90 -1.50 18.77 -19.47
C HIS A 90 -1.67 18.47 -20.97
N TRP A 91 -1.65 17.20 -21.38
CA TRP A 91 -1.89 16.81 -22.77
C TRP A 91 -3.32 17.10 -23.22
N MET A 92 -4.33 16.83 -22.38
CA MET A 92 -5.73 17.15 -22.67
C MET A 92 -5.93 18.66 -22.84
N ARG A 93 -5.35 19.47 -21.94
CA ARG A 93 -5.50 20.92 -21.94
C ARG A 93 -4.76 21.61 -23.10
N TYR A 94 -3.51 21.21 -23.35
CA TYR A 94 -2.62 21.89 -24.32
C TYR A 94 -2.43 21.12 -25.63
N GLY A 95 -2.50 19.80 -25.62
CA GLY A 95 -2.32 18.94 -26.79
C GLY A 95 -3.50 19.02 -27.77
N VAL A 96 -4.74 19.05 -27.26
CA VAL A 96 -5.96 19.17 -28.09
C VAL A 96 -6.00 20.54 -28.78
N THR A 97 -5.69 21.61 -28.05
CA THR A 97 -5.65 22.99 -28.57
C THR A 97 -4.54 23.19 -29.60
N ALA A 98 -3.35 22.65 -29.36
CA ALA A 98 -2.24 22.67 -30.32
C ALA A 98 -2.55 21.87 -31.60
N ARG A 99 -3.26 20.74 -31.50
CA ARG A 99 -3.69 19.95 -32.66
C ARG A 99 -4.77 20.67 -33.47
N ARG A 100 -5.76 21.27 -32.80
CA ARG A 100 -6.82 22.08 -33.43
C ARG A 100 -6.23 23.27 -34.19
N LYS A 101 -5.30 24.01 -33.58
CA LYS A 101 -4.61 25.15 -34.22
C LYS A 101 -3.84 24.72 -35.47
N ARG A 102 -3.08 23.61 -35.40
CA ARG A 102 -2.33 23.08 -36.55
C ARG A 102 -3.24 22.60 -37.68
N ASN A 103 -4.34 21.94 -37.37
CA ASN A 103 -5.30 21.49 -38.39
C ASN A 103 -5.98 22.67 -39.09
N MET A 104 -6.42 23.70 -38.34
CA MET A 104 -7.02 24.89 -38.96
C MET A 104 -6.03 25.62 -39.87
N ARG A 105 -4.75 25.72 -39.47
CA ARG A 105 -3.70 26.31 -40.31
C ARG A 105 -3.51 25.54 -41.63
N ARG A 106 -3.48 24.21 -41.58
CA ARG A 106 -3.39 23.35 -42.78
C ARG A 106 -4.61 23.49 -43.71
N VAL A 107 -5.81 23.62 -43.16
CA VAL A 107 -7.02 23.85 -43.96
C VAL A 107 -6.97 25.20 -44.64
N GLY A 108 -6.57 26.26 -43.93
CA GLY A 108 -6.38 27.59 -44.50
C GLY A 108 -5.34 27.62 -45.63
N GLU A 109 -4.20 26.95 -45.45
CA GLU A 109 -3.16 26.83 -46.49
C GLU A 109 -3.66 26.09 -47.74
N ARG A 110 -4.48 25.05 -47.59
CA ARG A 110 -5.12 24.34 -48.70
C ARG A 110 -6.12 25.23 -49.44
N SER A 111 -6.97 25.96 -48.74
CA SER A 111 -7.93 26.89 -49.35
C SER A 111 -7.22 28.01 -50.10
N ALA A 112 -6.13 28.55 -49.56
CA ALA A 112 -5.33 29.59 -50.21
C ALA A 112 -4.59 29.09 -51.46
N ARG A 113 -4.24 27.80 -51.55
CA ARG A 113 -3.70 27.20 -52.78
C ARG A 113 -4.77 27.02 -53.85
N ARG A 114 -5.98 26.64 -53.45
CA ARG A 114 -7.12 26.41 -54.34
C ARG A 114 -7.67 27.69 -54.99
N ASN A 115 -7.57 28.85 -54.31
CA ASN A 115 -7.97 30.14 -54.86
C ASN A 115 -6.92 30.81 -55.77
N ARG A 116 -5.74 30.19 -55.97
CA ARG A 116 -4.65 30.70 -56.81
C ARG A 116 -4.44 29.91 -58.11
N SER A 117 -5.32 28.97 -58.39
CA SER A 117 -5.42 28.20 -59.64
C SER A 117 -6.77 28.45 -60.26
#